data_AF-A0AAV9P4F0-F1
#
_entry.id   AF-A0AAV9P4F0-F1
#
_cell.length_a   1.000
_cell.length_b   1.000
_cell.length_c   1.000
_cell.angle_alpha   90.00
_cell.angle_beta   90.00
_cell.angle_gamma   90.00
#
_symmetry.space_group_name_H-M   'P 1'
#
loop_
_entity.id
_entity.type
_entity.pdbx_description
1 polymer ?
#
loop_
_entity_poly.entity_id
_entity_poly.type
_entity_poly.pdbx_seq_one_letter_code
_entity_poly.pdbx_strand_id
1 'polypeptide(L)'
;MDVVLEVFDGLMFDRLYANILPIQSASSFDPISTLTAGFKGYGGNDTAWQAASQGADMGLQRSAWEYKPASQYLQVQPSEYAWMSRWDRDDAWRQTVSLYIITWLFGLVIYFLCASLSYIFVFDKDTFNHPKYLKNQMRMEIKQTLESIPIMAIFTVPAFVAEVRGHSFIYDNISDISHPILTLFGSSWNYLQFPLFILFTDFCIYWIHRGLHHPKVYKRLHKPHHKWIMPTPFASHAFHPLDGFSQSVPYHLFPFIFPLHKFAYIALFTFIQIWTVMIHDGEYVANSPIINGAACHTMHHLYFNYNYGQFTTLWDRLGGSYRKPNDELFQKDQKMSKDEWSRQSKEMEKMVKEVEGKDDRSYGPEETFVRRRQKVA
;
A
#
# COMPACT_ATOMS: atom_id res chain seq x y z
N MET A 1 -10.85 4.72 -5.82
CA MET A 1 -11.28 3.68 -4.84
C MET A 1 -12.78 3.39 -4.86
N ASP A 2 -13.59 4.30 -5.40
CA ASP A 2 -15.04 4.18 -5.60
C ASP A 2 -15.46 2.92 -6.38
N VAL A 3 -14.79 2.62 -7.50
CA VAL A 3 -15.06 1.41 -8.31
C VAL A 3 -14.80 0.14 -7.51
N VAL A 4 -13.69 0.11 -6.75
CA VAL A 4 -13.35 -1.04 -5.88
C VAL A 4 -14.40 -1.18 -4.78
N LEU A 5 -14.78 -0.08 -4.12
CA LEU A 5 -15.78 -0.07 -3.07
C LEU A 5 -17.13 -0.59 -3.59
N GLU A 6 -17.58 -0.15 -4.77
CA GLU A 6 -18.83 -0.61 -5.39
C GLU A 6 -18.83 -2.14 -5.64
N VAL A 7 -17.72 -2.68 -6.12
CA VAL A 7 -17.58 -4.14 -6.33
C VAL A 7 -17.71 -4.89 -5.01
N PHE A 8 -17.03 -4.43 -3.95
CA PHE A 8 -17.11 -5.07 -2.64
C PHE A 8 -18.49 -4.89 -1.98
N ASP A 9 -19.14 -3.74 -2.16
CA ASP A 9 -20.51 -3.50 -1.71
C ASP A 9 -21.49 -4.46 -2.36
N GLY A 10 -21.46 -4.59 -3.68
CA GLY A 10 -22.37 -5.46 -4.42
C GLY A 10 -22.14 -6.95 -4.15
N LEU A 11 -20.89 -7.38 -3.95
CA LEU A 11 -20.57 -8.79 -3.74
C LEU A 11 -20.73 -9.23 -2.27
N MET A 12 -20.46 -8.35 -1.32
CA MET A 12 -20.32 -8.74 0.09
C MET A 12 -20.88 -7.73 1.09
N PHE A 13 -20.49 -6.46 1.02
CA PHE A 13 -20.77 -5.56 2.14
C PHE A 13 -22.24 -5.18 2.28
N ASP A 14 -23.03 -5.10 1.21
CA ASP A 14 -24.48 -4.87 1.35
C ASP A 14 -25.12 -5.92 2.26
N ARG A 15 -24.81 -7.20 2.01
CA ARG A 15 -25.31 -8.32 2.83
C ARG A 15 -24.79 -8.25 4.25
N LEU A 16 -23.52 -7.89 4.42
CA LEU A 16 -22.91 -7.77 5.74
C LEU A 16 -23.64 -6.69 6.56
N TYR A 17 -23.72 -5.46 6.03
CA TYR A 17 -24.36 -4.33 6.71
C TYR A 17 -25.86 -4.52 6.93
N ALA A 18 -26.59 -5.13 5.99
CA ALA A 18 -28.00 -5.46 6.20
C ALA A 18 -28.22 -6.44 7.37
N ASN A 19 -27.26 -7.32 7.66
CA ASN A 19 -27.35 -8.27 8.78
C ASN A 19 -26.88 -7.67 10.11
N ILE A 20 -25.80 -6.87 10.12
CA ILE A 20 -25.21 -6.35 11.36
C ILE A 20 -25.81 -5.00 11.80
N LEU A 21 -26.35 -4.23 10.85
CA LEU A 21 -26.98 -2.92 11.05
C LEU A 21 -28.31 -2.84 10.28
N PRO A 22 -29.28 -3.74 10.53
CA PRO A 22 -30.56 -3.73 9.83
C PRO A 22 -31.36 -2.46 10.15
N ILE A 23 -32.09 -1.95 9.15
CA ILE A 23 -33.13 -0.95 9.38
C ILE A 23 -34.17 -1.59 10.32
N GLN A 24 -34.24 -1.11 11.55
CA GLN A 24 -35.23 -1.58 12.51
C GLN A 24 -36.58 -0.94 12.21
N SER A 25 -37.64 -1.76 12.27
CA SER A 25 -39.00 -1.25 12.39
C SER A 25 -39.16 -0.49 13.71
N ALA A 26 -40.03 0.52 13.71
CA ALA A 26 -40.14 1.63 14.68
C ALA A 26 -40.37 1.29 16.18
N SER A 27 -40.12 0.07 16.65
CA SER A 27 -40.47 -0.40 18.01
C SER A 27 -39.31 -0.98 18.84
N SER A 28 -38.04 -0.80 18.45
CA SER A 28 -36.90 -1.27 19.27
C SER A 28 -36.01 -0.11 19.73
N PHE A 29 -35.65 -0.13 21.02
CA PHE A 29 -34.73 0.83 21.63
C PHE A 29 -33.36 0.76 20.96
N ASP A 30 -32.86 1.91 20.50
CA ASP A 30 -31.63 2.02 19.72
C ASP A 30 -30.62 2.96 20.40
N PRO A 31 -29.51 2.41 20.95
CA PRO A 31 -28.48 3.24 21.57
C PRO A 31 -27.69 4.08 20.56
N ILE A 32 -27.67 3.72 19.27
CA ILE A 32 -26.91 4.45 18.23
C ILE A 32 -27.64 5.72 17.79
N SER A 33 -28.96 5.66 17.55
CA SER A 33 -29.76 6.86 17.29
C SER A 33 -29.75 7.85 18.45
N THR A 34 -29.68 7.35 19.69
CA THR A 34 -29.56 8.20 20.89
C THR A 34 -28.24 8.98 20.92
N LEU A 35 -27.12 8.33 20.57
CA LEU A 35 -25.81 8.98 20.42
C LEU A 35 -25.78 9.97 19.25
N THR A 36 -26.38 9.60 18.12
CA THR A 36 -26.42 10.44 16.90
C THR A 36 -27.30 11.68 17.09
N ALA A 37 -28.41 11.55 17.83
CA ALA A 37 -29.27 12.68 18.23
C ALA A 37 -28.58 13.60 19.25
N GLY A 38 -27.65 13.09 20.06
CA GLY A 38 -26.85 13.91 20.98
C GLY A 38 -25.87 14.86 20.28
N PHE A 39 -25.43 14.53 19.06
CA PHE A 39 -24.51 15.38 18.27
C PHE A 39 -25.21 16.32 17.29
N LYS A 40 -26.45 16.02 16.87
CA LYS A 40 -27.30 16.95 16.12
C LYS A 40 -28.15 17.74 17.13
N GLY A 41 -27.69 18.94 17.48
CA GLY A 41 -28.40 19.85 18.38
C GLY A 41 -29.91 19.88 18.12
N TYR A 42 -30.68 19.64 19.18
CA TYR A 42 -32.13 19.48 19.17
C TYR A 42 -32.83 20.78 18.76
N GLY A 43 -33.19 20.90 17.48
CA GLY A 43 -34.13 21.88 16.96
C GLY A 43 -35.43 21.19 16.62
N GLY A 44 -36.23 20.86 17.64
CA GLY A 44 -37.50 20.17 17.48
C GLY A 44 -38.56 21.05 16.82
N ASN A 45 -39.16 20.54 15.74
CA ASN A 45 -40.53 20.87 15.38
C ASN A 45 -41.32 19.54 15.30
N ASP A 46 -42.39 19.50 16.09
CA ASP A 46 -43.27 18.36 16.36
C ASP A 46 -44.14 17.95 15.15
N THR A 47 -43.53 17.53 14.05
CA THR A 47 -44.24 16.94 12.90
C THR A 47 -43.91 15.48 12.63
N ALA A 48 -42.98 14.89 13.40
CA ALA A 48 -42.53 13.50 13.19
C ALA A 48 -43.57 12.43 13.60
N TRP A 49 -44.62 12.79 14.34
CA TRP A 49 -45.62 11.83 14.86
C TRP A 49 -46.81 11.55 13.93
N GLN A 50 -46.98 12.30 12.83
CA GLN A 50 -48.14 12.10 11.93
C GLN A 50 -47.84 11.26 10.68
N ALA A 51 -46.59 10.92 10.40
CA ALA A 51 -46.24 10.07 9.26
C ALA A 51 -46.31 8.55 9.58
N ALA A 52 -46.50 8.18 10.85
CA ALA A 52 -46.50 6.78 11.27
C ALA A 52 -47.84 6.04 11.08
N SER A 53 -48.89 6.69 10.56
CA SER A 53 -50.24 6.11 10.50
C SER A 53 -50.87 6.02 9.10
N GLN A 54 -50.09 6.04 8.02
CA GLN A 54 -50.61 5.74 6.69
C GLN A 54 -49.68 4.78 5.94
N GLY A 55 -50.17 3.55 5.72
CA GLY A 55 -49.49 2.55 4.89
C GLY A 55 -48.84 1.43 5.69
N ALA A 56 -49.63 0.59 6.36
CA ALA A 56 -49.19 -0.75 6.75
C ALA A 56 -49.10 -1.63 5.50
N ASP A 57 -48.05 -1.42 4.70
CA ASP A 57 -47.54 -2.46 3.82
C ASP A 57 -46.62 -3.33 4.69
N MET A 58 -46.81 -4.65 4.72
CA MET A 58 -45.90 -5.59 5.38
C MET A 58 -44.61 -5.76 4.56
N GLY A 59 -44.08 -4.65 4.05
CA GLY A 59 -42.80 -4.57 3.35
C GLY A 59 -41.68 -4.30 4.34
N LEU A 60 -40.55 -4.99 4.18
CA LEU A 60 -39.30 -4.63 4.85
C LEU A 60 -39.01 -3.15 4.63
N GLN A 61 -38.81 -2.38 5.71
CA GLN A 61 -38.48 -0.96 5.62
C GLN A 61 -37.16 -0.80 4.83
N ARG A 62 -37.20 -0.03 3.74
CA ARG A 62 -36.06 0.22 2.84
C ARG A 62 -35.56 1.66 2.98
N SER A 63 -34.26 1.86 2.83
CA SER A 63 -33.69 3.21 2.79
C SER A 63 -34.10 3.94 1.51
N ALA A 64 -34.04 5.28 1.56
CA ALA A 64 -34.32 6.14 0.42
C ALA A 64 -33.06 6.39 -0.46
N TRP A 65 -31.99 5.62 -0.26
CA TRP A 65 -30.74 5.78 -1.01
C TRP A 65 -30.93 5.51 -2.50
N GLU A 66 -30.35 6.38 -3.32
CA GLU A 66 -30.38 6.27 -4.77
C GLU A 66 -29.05 5.74 -5.30
N TYR A 67 -29.12 4.69 -6.10
CA TYR A 67 -27.93 4.13 -6.73
C TYR A 67 -27.36 5.08 -7.78
N LYS A 68 -26.08 5.41 -7.60
CA LYS A 68 -25.25 6.11 -8.59
C LYS A 68 -24.04 5.24 -8.89
N PRO A 69 -23.82 4.84 -10.15
CA PRO A 69 -22.67 4.03 -10.50
C PRO A 69 -21.37 4.80 -10.26
N ALA A 70 -20.38 4.12 -9.68
CA ALA A 70 -19.05 4.65 -9.42
C ALA A 70 -18.28 4.93 -10.71
N SER A 71 -18.56 4.22 -11.80
CA SER A 71 -17.97 4.48 -13.12
C SER A 71 -18.98 4.21 -14.22
N GLN A 72 -18.84 4.94 -15.34
CA GLN A 72 -19.62 4.63 -16.54
C GLN A 72 -19.20 3.30 -17.20
N TYR A 73 -17.99 2.82 -16.92
CA TYR A 73 -17.38 1.66 -17.58
C TYR A 73 -17.60 0.34 -16.85
N LEU A 74 -17.75 0.38 -15.52
CA LEU A 74 -18.02 -0.79 -14.70
C LEU A 74 -19.13 -0.43 -13.71
N GLN A 75 -20.21 -1.20 -13.77
CA GLN A 75 -21.39 -1.00 -12.92
C GLN A 75 -21.77 -2.33 -12.28
N VAL A 76 -21.86 -2.35 -10.96
CA VAL A 76 -22.31 -3.52 -10.19
C VAL A 76 -23.68 -3.20 -9.62
N GLN A 77 -24.71 -3.78 -10.24
CA GLN A 77 -26.09 -3.56 -9.84
C GLN A 77 -26.30 -3.94 -8.36
N PRO A 78 -26.83 -3.01 -7.53
CA PRO A 78 -27.09 -3.31 -6.13
C PRO A 78 -28.13 -4.42 -5.96
N SER A 79 -27.89 -5.29 -4.98
CA SER A 79 -28.90 -6.26 -4.55
C SER A 79 -29.89 -5.59 -3.58
N GLU A 80 -31.00 -6.26 -3.26
CA GLU A 80 -32.00 -5.74 -2.31
C GLU A 80 -31.40 -5.34 -0.95
N TYR A 81 -30.31 -5.99 -0.53
CA TYR A 81 -29.60 -5.72 0.71
C TYR A 81 -28.99 -4.31 0.78
N ALA A 82 -28.74 -3.66 -0.36
CA ALA A 82 -28.21 -2.30 -0.41
C ALA A 82 -29.09 -1.29 0.33
N TRP A 83 -30.42 -1.54 0.36
CA TRP A 83 -31.42 -0.69 1.00
C TRP A 83 -31.88 -1.19 2.37
N MET A 84 -31.30 -2.27 2.89
CA MET A 84 -31.74 -2.90 4.14
C MET A 84 -30.86 -2.56 5.35
N SER A 85 -29.80 -1.76 5.14
CA SER A 85 -28.88 -1.29 6.18
C SER A 85 -29.26 0.11 6.66
N ARG A 86 -29.03 0.40 7.95
CA ARG A 86 -29.14 1.76 8.51
C ARG A 86 -28.16 2.74 7.92
N TRP A 87 -26.98 2.25 7.51
CA TRP A 87 -25.99 3.03 6.79
C TRP A 87 -26.09 2.73 5.30
N ASP A 88 -26.53 3.74 4.57
CA ASP A 88 -26.53 3.77 3.11
C ASP A 88 -25.09 3.71 2.57
N ARG A 89 -24.93 3.32 1.29
CA ARG A 89 -23.60 3.16 0.68
C ARG A 89 -22.76 4.45 0.68
N ASP A 90 -23.41 5.61 0.70
CA ASP A 90 -22.77 6.93 0.73
C ASP A 90 -22.57 7.50 2.15
N ASP A 91 -22.98 6.75 3.18
CA ASP A 91 -22.69 7.07 4.58
C ASP A 91 -21.18 7.04 4.84
N ALA A 92 -20.67 8.11 5.46
CA ALA A 92 -19.24 8.28 5.67
C ALA A 92 -18.63 7.21 6.58
N TRP A 93 -19.38 6.70 7.57
CA TRP A 93 -18.89 5.67 8.48
C TRP A 93 -18.83 4.31 7.79
N ARG A 94 -19.88 3.95 7.04
CA ARG A 94 -19.86 2.76 6.19
C ARG A 94 -18.69 2.80 5.22
N GLN A 95 -18.52 3.90 4.48
CA GLN A 95 -17.40 4.07 3.54
C GLN A 95 -16.05 3.92 4.26
N THR A 96 -15.88 4.56 5.42
CA THR A 96 -14.64 4.49 6.21
C THR A 96 -14.32 3.07 6.65
N VAL A 97 -15.28 2.36 7.23
CA VAL A 97 -15.10 0.98 7.71
C VAL A 97 -14.86 0.02 6.55
N SER A 98 -15.64 0.12 5.48
CA SER A 98 -15.50 -0.71 4.28
C SER A 98 -14.14 -0.49 3.62
N LEU A 99 -13.73 0.77 3.41
CA LEU A 99 -12.43 1.10 2.83
C LEU A 99 -11.27 0.65 3.72
N TYR A 100 -11.41 0.73 5.05
CA TYR A 100 -10.41 0.18 5.97
C TYR A 100 -10.25 -1.33 5.82
N ILE A 101 -11.36 -2.07 5.84
CA ILE A 101 -11.35 -3.54 5.67
C ILE A 101 -10.78 -3.92 4.30
N ILE A 102 -11.20 -3.24 3.23
CA ILE A 102 -10.64 -3.46 1.88
C ILE A 102 -9.14 -3.21 1.91
N THR A 103 -8.69 -2.02 2.31
CA THR A 103 -7.27 -1.62 2.25
C THR A 103 -6.39 -2.59 3.03
N TRP A 104 -6.83 -3.00 4.22
CA TRP A 104 -6.10 -3.96 5.03
C TRP A 104 -6.08 -5.36 4.40
N LEU A 105 -7.23 -5.98 4.18
CA LEU A 105 -7.29 -7.39 3.76
C LEU A 105 -6.83 -7.57 2.31
N PHE A 106 -7.24 -6.67 1.41
CA PHE A 106 -6.79 -6.69 0.03
C PHE A 106 -5.29 -6.40 -0.08
N GLY A 107 -4.77 -5.47 0.74
CA GLY A 107 -3.34 -5.22 0.86
C GLY A 107 -2.57 -6.48 1.26
N LEU A 108 -3.08 -7.27 2.22
CA LEU A 108 -2.50 -8.56 2.59
C LEU A 108 -2.57 -9.59 1.46
N VAL A 109 -3.69 -9.68 0.75
CA VAL A 109 -3.86 -10.60 -0.39
C VAL A 109 -2.84 -10.28 -1.48
N ILE A 110 -2.72 -9.00 -1.89
CA ILE A 110 -1.74 -8.60 -2.89
C ILE A 110 -0.31 -8.86 -2.40
N TYR A 111 0.00 -8.50 -1.14
CA TYR A 111 1.31 -8.74 -0.56
C TYR A 111 1.70 -10.22 -0.64
N PHE A 112 0.85 -11.13 -0.14
CA PHE A 112 1.16 -12.55 -0.16
C PHE A 112 1.20 -13.09 -1.60
N LEU A 113 0.34 -12.62 -2.49
CA LEU A 113 0.35 -13.04 -3.89
C LEU A 113 1.67 -12.64 -4.57
N CYS A 114 2.01 -11.35 -4.57
CA CYS A 114 3.22 -10.84 -5.22
C CYS A 114 4.49 -11.39 -4.59
N ALA A 115 4.60 -11.38 -3.25
CA ALA A 115 5.77 -11.89 -2.55
C ALA A 115 5.95 -13.40 -2.76
N SER A 116 4.86 -14.19 -2.76
CA SER A 116 4.95 -15.64 -3.01
C SER A 116 5.30 -15.95 -4.46
N LEU A 117 4.74 -15.24 -5.44
CA LEU A 117 5.10 -15.40 -6.84
C LEU A 117 6.58 -15.06 -7.07
N SER A 118 7.05 -13.93 -6.54
CA SER A 118 8.48 -13.58 -6.59
C SER A 118 9.33 -14.64 -5.89
N TYR A 119 8.93 -15.10 -4.70
CA TYR A 119 9.64 -16.14 -3.97
C TYR A 119 9.74 -17.46 -4.75
N ILE A 120 8.68 -17.88 -5.42
CA ILE A 120 8.65 -19.14 -6.18
C ILE A 120 9.49 -19.02 -7.45
N PHE A 121 9.24 -17.98 -8.25
CA PHE A 121 9.72 -17.90 -9.64
C PHE A 121 10.98 -17.06 -9.85
N VAL A 122 11.29 -16.10 -8.96
CA VAL A 122 12.35 -15.10 -9.18
C VAL A 122 13.45 -15.18 -8.12
N PHE A 123 13.08 -15.23 -6.84
CA PHE A 123 14.01 -15.14 -5.71
C PHE A 123 15.09 -16.22 -5.73
N ASP A 124 16.35 -15.81 -5.57
CA ASP A 124 17.49 -16.71 -5.47
C ASP A 124 17.63 -17.26 -4.04
N LYS A 125 17.35 -18.56 -3.88
CA LYS A 125 17.36 -19.25 -2.58
C LYS A 125 18.78 -19.40 -2.01
N ASP A 126 19.83 -19.19 -2.79
CA ASP A 126 21.19 -19.19 -2.25
C ASP A 126 21.44 -18.02 -1.29
N THR A 127 20.61 -16.97 -1.35
CA THR A 127 20.59 -15.85 -0.39
C THR A 127 20.49 -16.33 1.07
N PHE A 128 19.80 -17.46 1.33
CA PHE A 128 19.70 -18.03 2.68
C PHE A 128 21.03 -18.49 3.29
N ASN A 129 22.05 -18.70 2.45
CA ASN A 129 23.39 -19.07 2.89
C ASN A 129 24.29 -17.84 3.11
N HIS A 130 23.80 -16.62 2.83
CA HIS A 130 24.58 -15.41 3.01
C HIS A 130 24.97 -15.23 4.50
N PRO A 131 26.24 -14.90 4.83
CA PRO A 131 26.70 -14.78 6.22
C PRO A 131 25.93 -13.76 7.07
N LYS A 132 25.27 -12.81 6.41
CA LYS A 132 24.49 -11.72 7.02
C LYS A 132 22.98 -11.93 6.96
N TYR A 133 22.53 -13.14 6.62
CA TYR A 133 21.13 -13.52 6.73
C TYR A 133 20.75 -13.78 8.20
N LEU A 134 19.60 -13.26 8.64
CA LEU A 134 19.17 -13.37 10.03
C LEU A 134 18.49 -14.72 10.32
N LYS A 135 18.64 -15.20 11.56
CA LYS A 135 17.92 -16.39 12.01
C LYS A 135 16.41 -16.15 11.98
N ASN A 136 15.66 -17.02 11.28
CA ASN A 136 14.20 -16.93 11.10
C ASN A 136 13.72 -15.65 10.38
N GLN A 137 14.56 -15.05 9.52
CA GLN A 137 14.29 -13.74 8.90
C GLN A 137 12.92 -13.66 8.23
N MET A 138 12.59 -14.56 7.30
CA MET A 138 11.30 -14.57 6.58
C MET A 138 10.09 -14.52 7.53
N ARG A 139 10.11 -15.30 8.61
CA ARG A 139 9.01 -15.29 9.59
C ARG A 139 8.89 -13.93 10.28
N MET A 140 10.02 -13.30 10.59
CA MET A 140 10.03 -11.97 11.21
C MET A 140 9.63 -10.87 10.22
N GLU A 141 10.01 -10.97 8.95
CA GLU A 141 9.57 -10.09 7.86
C GLU A 141 8.06 -10.16 7.69
N ILE A 142 7.49 -11.36 7.57
CA ILE A 142 6.04 -11.57 7.45
C ILE A 142 5.33 -11.03 8.69
N LYS A 143 5.81 -11.35 9.90
CA LYS A 143 5.22 -10.86 11.15
C LYS A 143 5.16 -9.34 11.18
N GLN A 144 6.27 -8.67 10.85
CA GLN A 144 6.33 -7.21 10.85
C GLN A 144 5.39 -6.59 9.81
N THR A 145 5.26 -7.21 8.63
CA THR A 145 4.29 -6.80 7.60
C THR A 145 2.84 -6.91 8.12
N LEU A 146 2.50 -8.04 8.75
CA LEU A 146 1.17 -8.28 9.31
C LEU A 146 0.81 -7.28 10.43
N GLU A 147 1.79 -6.86 11.22
CA GLU A 147 1.62 -5.82 12.24
C GLU A 147 1.49 -4.41 11.64
N SER A 148 2.13 -4.17 10.48
CA SER A 148 2.24 -2.82 9.90
C SER A 148 1.09 -2.43 9.00
N ILE A 149 0.65 -3.33 8.11
CA ILE A 149 -0.39 -3.03 7.12
C ILE A 149 -1.71 -2.53 7.75
N PRO A 150 -2.25 -3.12 8.83
CA PRO A 150 -3.48 -2.60 9.44
C PRO A 150 -3.34 -1.15 9.91
N ILE A 151 -2.20 -0.80 10.52
CA ILE A 151 -1.94 0.56 11.01
C ILE A 151 -1.75 1.53 9.83
N MET A 152 -1.04 1.11 8.78
CA MET A 152 -0.92 1.90 7.55
C MET A 152 -2.29 2.16 6.93
N ALA A 153 -3.17 1.15 6.88
CA ALA A 153 -4.52 1.29 6.36
C ALA A 153 -5.32 2.36 7.12
N ILE A 154 -5.17 2.48 8.45
CA ILE A 154 -5.81 3.56 9.23
C ILE A 154 -5.40 4.94 8.70
N PHE A 155 -4.11 5.14 8.39
CA PHE A 155 -3.61 6.42 7.88
C PHE A 155 -3.97 6.67 6.40
N THR A 156 -4.11 5.62 5.60
CA THR A 156 -4.48 5.71 4.18
C THR A 156 -5.97 5.97 3.96
N VAL A 157 -6.85 5.38 4.77
CA VAL A 157 -8.31 5.45 4.60
C VAL A 157 -8.87 6.87 4.49
N PRO A 158 -8.42 7.87 5.25
CA PRO A 158 -8.90 9.25 5.06
C PRO A 158 -8.72 9.78 3.63
N ALA A 159 -7.63 9.44 2.95
CA ALA A 159 -7.42 9.82 1.56
C ALA A 159 -8.43 9.12 0.64
N PHE A 160 -8.64 7.82 0.83
CA PHE A 160 -9.63 7.07 0.05
C PHE A 160 -11.07 7.53 0.28
N VAL A 161 -11.43 7.88 1.53
CA VAL A 161 -12.74 8.48 1.84
C VAL A 161 -12.88 9.82 1.13
N ALA A 162 -11.84 10.65 1.13
CA ALA A 162 -11.87 11.92 0.41
C ALA A 162 -12.02 11.72 -1.11
N GLU A 163 -11.33 10.73 -1.69
CA GLU A 163 -11.46 10.36 -3.10
C GLU A 163 -12.89 9.93 -3.47
N VAL A 164 -13.48 8.97 -2.75
CA VAL A 164 -14.82 8.45 -3.08
C VAL A 164 -15.92 9.49 -2.87
N ARG A 165 -15.63 10.56 -2.11
CA ARG A 165 -16.52 11.69 -1.87
C ARG A 165 -16.29 12.86 -2.83
N GLY A 166 -15.43 12.68 -3.83
CA GLY A 166 -15.21 13.66 -4.91
C GLY A 166 -14.28 14.81 -4.55
N HIS A 167 -13.41 14.65 -3.55
CA HIS A 167 -12.41 15.67 -3.18
C HIS A 167 -11.10 15.57 -3.95
N SER A 168 -10.97 14.60 -4.87
CA SER A 168 -9.79 14.42 -5.73
C SER A 168 -10.14 14.69 -7.21
N PHE A 169 -9.13 14.81 -8.05
CA PHE A 169 -9.24 14.96 -9.50
C PHE A 169 -9.26 13.62 -10.23
N ILE A 170 -9.86 12.59 -9.62
CA ILE A 170 -10.05 11.30 -10.27
C ILE A 170 -11.25 11.38 -11.23
N TYR A 171 -11.08 10.87 -12.45
CA TYR A 171 -12.10 11.00 -13.49
C TYR A 171 -12.27 9.72 -14.32
N ASP A 172 -13.43 9.57 -14.97
CA ASP A 172 -13.64 8.56 -16.02
C ASP A 172 -13.42 9.18 -17.42
N ASN A 173 -14.08 10.29 -17.73
CA ASN A 173 -13.80 11.11 -18.91
C ASN A 173 -13.12 12.43 -18.53
N ILE A 174 -12.30 12.96 -19.44
CA ILE A 174 -11.63 14.25 -19.28
C ILE A 174 -12.62 15.41 -19.12
N SER A 175 -13.85 15.26 -19.63
CA SER A 175 -14.92 16.23 -19.49
C SER A 175 -15.56 16.26 -18.10
N ASP A 176 -15.33 15.26 -17.25
CA ASP A 176 -16.00 15.12 -15.95
C ASP A 176 -15.49 16.16 -14.93
N ILE A 177 -14.27 16.66 -15.14
CA ILE A 177 -13.62 17.60 -14.23
C ILE A 177 -12.96 18.75 -15.00
N SER A 178 -12.86 19.90 -14.34
CA SER A 178 -12.11 21.05 -14.85
C SER A 178 -10.77 21.16 -14.13
N HIS A 179 -9.68 21.11 -14.87
CA HIS A 179 -8.33 21.28 -14.33
C HIS A 179 -7.39 21.93 -15.37
N PRO A 180 -6.53 22.89 -15.00
CA PRO A 180 -5.67 23.61 -15.95
C PRO A 180 -4.82 22.69 -16.86
N ILE A 181 -4.34 21.58 -16.31
CA ILE A 181 -3.59 20.57 -17.06
C ILE A 181 -4.43 19.90 -18.15
N LEU A 182 -5.71 19.61 -17.87
CA LEU A 182 -6.60 19.04 -18.89
C LEU A 182 -6.91 20.07 -19.98
N THR A 183 -7.01 21.35 -19.63
CA THR A 183 -7.15 22.44 -20.62
C THR A 183 -5.92 22.53 -21.52
N LEU A 184 -4.71 22.35 -20.97
CA LEU A 184 -3.46 22.46 -21.71
C LEU A 184 -3.20 21.24 -22.61
N PHE A 185 -3.44 20.02 -22.11
CA PHE A 185 -3.05 18.79 -22.79
C PHE A 185 -4.21 18.01 -23.41
N GLY A 186 -5.46 18.31 -23.05
CA GLY A 186 -6.64 17.62 -23.54
C GLY A 186 -6.52 16.10 -23.43
N SER A 187 -6.95 15.40 -24.47
CA SER A 187 -6.91 13.93 -24.54
C SER A 187 -5.51 13.31 -24.43
N SER A 188 -4.46 14.05 -24.77
CA SER A 188 -3.07 13.58 -24.63
C SER A 188 -2.69 13.32 -23.17
N TRP A 189 -3.39 13.96 -22.22
CA TRP A 189 -3.18 13.73 -20.79
C TRP A 189 -3.37 12.26 -20.38
N ASN A 190 -4.26 11.53 -21.05
CA ASN A 190 -4.49 10.11 -20.76
C ASN A 190 -3.21 9.26 -20.89
N TYR A 191 -2.22 9.72 -21.66
CA TYR A 191 -0.91 9.08 -21.78
C TYR A 191 0.16 9.76 -20.92
N LEU A 192 0.14 11.10 -20.83
CA LEU A 192 1.15 11.87 -20.08
C LEU A 192 1.07 11.69 -18.56
N GLN A 193 -0.09 11.29 -18.02
CA GLN A 193 -0.26 11.02 -16.60
C GLN A 193 0.67 9.92 -16.07
N PHE A 194 1.01 8.89 -16.87
CA PHE A 194 1.86 7.77 -16.45
C PHE A 194 3.32 8.18 -16.17
N PRO A 195 4.07 8.76 -17.13
CA PRO A 195 5.43 9.20 -16.85
C PRO A 195 5.47 10.31 -15.79
N LEU A 196 4.47 11.20 -15.75
CA LEU A 196 4.41 12.22 -14.70
C LEU A 196 4.19 11.60 -13.33
N PHE A 197 3.31 10.62 -13.19
CA PHE A 197 3.08 9.91 -11.94
C PHE A 197 4.38 9.28 -11.43
N ILE A 198 5.11 8.57 -12.29
CA ILE A 198 6.40 7.98 -11.92
C ILE A 198 7.40 9.06 -11.49
N LEU A 199 7.57 10.13 -12.27
CA LEU A 199 8.52 11.20 -11.92
C LEU A 199 8.17 11.93 -10.61
N PHE A 200 6.89 12.26 -10.42
CA PHE A 200 6.41 12.94 -9.22
C PHE A 200 6.56 12.06 -7.98
N THR A 201 6.14 10.80 -8.07
CA THR A 201 6.18 9.89 -6.92
C THR A 201 7.62 9.53 -6.58
N ASP A 202 8.47 9.26 -7.57
CA ASP A 202 9.90 8.99 -7.37
C ASP A 202 10.62 10.19 -6.72
N PHE A 203 10.30 11.42 -7.14
CA PHE A 203 10.82 12.64 -6.52
C PHE A 203 10.46 12.75 -5.05
N CYS A 204 9.17 12.60 -4.73
CA CYS A 204 8.70 12.75 -3.37
C CYS A 204 9.24 11.64 -2.47
N ILE A 205 9.21 10.38 -2.95
CA ILE A 205 9.72 9.21 -2.21
C ILE A 205 11.21 9.35 -1.98
N TYR A 206 12.00 9.81 -2.96
CA TYR A 206 13.42 10.06 -2.78
C TYR A 206 13.70 10.93 -1.55
N TRP A 207 13.00 12.06 -1.40
CA TRP A 207 13.21 12.96 -0.28
C TRP A 207 12.69 12.41 1.05
N ILE A 208 11.55 11.72 1.03
CA ILE A 208 11.00 11.06 2.22
C ILE A 208 11.97 9.97 2.70
N HIS A 209 12.43 9.13 1.79
CA HIS A 209 13.34 8.03 2.05
C HIS A 209 14.71 8.54 2.54
N ARG A 210 15.29 9.54 1.86
CA ARG A 210 16.51 10.19 2.34
C ARG A 210 16.33 10.84 3.72
N GLY A 211 15.15 11.41 3.99
CA GLY A 211 14.79 11.95 5.31
C GLY A 211 14.65 10.88 6.38
N LEU A 212 14.14 9.69 6.04
CA LEU A 212 14.06 8.53 6.92
C LEU A 212 15.44 8.03 7.34
N HIS A 213 16.47 8.22 6.51
CA HIS A 213 17.87 7.96 6.82
C HIS A 213 18.56 9.03 7.66
N HIS A 214 17.89 10.15 7.94
CA HIS A 214 18.45 11.16 8.84
C HIS A 214 18.65 10.56 10.26
N PRO A 215 19.79 10.79 10.95
CA PRO A 215 20.12 10.12 12.21
C PRO A 215 19.07 10.24 13.33
N LYS A 216 18.30 11.34 13.33
CA LYS A 216 17.19 11.58 14.29
C LYS A 216 15.95 10.73 14.02
N VAL A 217 15.77 10.23 12.80
CA VAL A 217 14.57 9.52 12.34
C VAL A 217 14.86 8.02 12.15
N TYR A 218 16.01 7.70 11.54
CA TYR A 218 16.41 6.36 11.13
C TYR A 218 16.20 5.30 12.21
N LYS A 219 16.77 5.51 13.39
CA LYS A 219 16.74 4.51 14.47
C LYS A 219 15.33 4.09 14.87
N ARG A 220 14.35 4.99 14.76
CA ARG A 220 12.97 4.75 15.18
C ARG A 220 12.10 4.19 14.05
N LEU A 221 12.20 4.78 12.85
CA LEU A 221 11.26 4.49 11.78
C LEU A 221 11.82 3.51 10.75
N HIS A 222 13.09 3.67 10.35
CA HIS A 222 13.60 3.02 9.15
C HIS A 222 14.62 1.89 9.42
N LYS A 223 15.33 1.94 10.55
CA LYS A 223 16.15 0.83 11.05
C LYS A 223 15.40 -0.51 11.12
N PRO A 224 14.11 -0.57 11.53
CA PRO A 224 13.33 -1.81 11.49
C PRO A 224 13.24 -2.47 10.11
N HIS A 225 13.31 -1.68 9.02
CA HIS A 225 13.39 -2.19 7.66
C HIS A 225 14.85 -2.55 7.30
N HIS A 226 15.81 -1.69 7.61
CA HIS A 226 17.23 -1.92 7.30
C HIS A 226 17.93 -3.03 8.08
N LYS A 227 17.28 -3.60 9.09
CA LYS A 227 17.81 -4.81 9.74
C LYS A 227 17.88 -6.00 8.77
N TRP A 228 17.08 -6.00 7.70
CA TRP A 228 17.07 -7.01 6.63
C TRP A 228 18.19 -6.78 5.62
N ILE A 229 19.44 -7.07 5.98
CA ILE A 229 20.59 -6.79 5.10
C ILE A 229 20.53 -7.57 3.78
N MET A 230 20.04 -8.81 3.85
CA MET A 230 19.74 -9.63 2.68
C MET A 230 18.24 -9.89 2.66
N PRO A 231 17.42 -8.93 2.21
CA PRO A 231 15.97 -9.03 2.30
C PRO A 231 15.46 -10.17 1.42
N THR A 232 14.31 -10.73 1.80
CA THR A 232 13.52 -11.57 0.88
C THR A 232 12.36 -10.76 0.28
N PRO A 233 11.61 -11.29 -0.71
CA PRO A 233 10.40 -10.63 -1.22
C PRO A 233 9.39 -10.29 -0.12
N PHE A 234 9.40 -11.04 0.99
CA PHE A 234 8.52 -10.80 2.14
C PHE A 234 8.95 -9.59 3.00
N ALA A 235 10.19 -9.10 2.85
CA ALA A 235 10.67 -7.88 3.49
C ALA A 235 10.08 -6.60 2.88
N SER A 236 9.50 -6.70 1.68
CA SER A 236 9.02 -5.57 0.87
C SER A 236 8.03 -4.64 1.58
N HIS A 237 7.31 -5.14 2.59
CA HIS A 237 6.35 -4.37 3.39
C HIS A 237 6.65 -4.44 4.91
N ALA A 238 7.82 -4.98 5.27
CA ALA A 238 8.27 -5.14 6.65
C ALA A 238 8.90 -3.83 7.17
N PHE A 239 8.10 -2.77 7.25
CA PHE A 239 8.49 -1.43 7.71
C PHE A 239 8.02 -1.16 9.13
N HIS A 240 8.36 0.01 9.68
CA HIS A 240 7.53 0.63 10.71
C HIS A 240 6.27 1.21 10.03
N PRO A 241 5.07 1.20 10.64
CA PRO A 241 3.85 1.68 9.96
C PRO A 241 3.97 3.12 9.44
N LEU A 242 4.52 4.03 10.23
CA LEU A 242 4.75 5.43 9.80
C LEU A 242 5.79 5.56 8.69
N ASP A 243 6.76 4.64 8.62
CA ASP A 243 7.75 4.61 7.54
C ASP A 243 7.05 4.26 6.23
N GLY A 244 6.41 3.08 6.18
CA GLY A 244 5.65 2.62 5.01
C GLY A 244 4.55 3.61 4.59
N PHE A 245 3.79 4.15 5.55
CA PHE A 245 2.78 5.17 5.25
C PHE A 245 3.42 6.42 4.63
N SER A 246 4.47 6.97 5.23
CA SER A 246 5.13 8.17 4.71
C SER A 246 5.60 7.99 3.27
N GLN A 247 6.20 6.86 2.94
CA GLN A 247 6.63 6.55 1.58
C GLN A 247 5.46 6.33 0.62
N SER A 248 4.28 5.92 1.10
CA SER A 248 3.07 5.77 0.28
C SER A 248 2.34 7.09 0.00
N VAL A 249 2.54 8.13 0.82
CA VAL A 249 1.84 9.42 0.71
C VAL A 249 1.85 10.00 -0.71
N PRO A 250 2.97 10.00 -1.47
CA PRO A 250 2.98 10.57 -2.81
C PRO A 250 1.99 9.91 -3.78
N TYR A 251 1.73 8.61 -3.64
CA TYR A 251 0.76 7.89 -4.46
C TYR A 251 -0.67 8.35 -4.20
N HIS A 252 -0.99 8.65 -2.94
CA HIS A 252 -2.30 9.15 -2.53
C HIS A 252 -2.45 10.64 -2.77
N LEU A 253 -1.36 11.41 -2.71
CA LEU A 253 -1.37 12.85 -2.93
C LEU A 253 -1.53 13.21 -4.41
N PHE A 254 -0.97 12.40 -5.33
CA PHE A 254 -1.03 12.66 -6.76
C PHE A 254 -2.44 12.99 -7.27
N PRO A 255 -3.51 12.19 -7.03
CA PRO A 255 -4.85 12.50 -7.52
C PRO A 255 -5.48 13.76 -6.91
N PHE A 256 -4.93 14.33 -5.83
CA PHE A 256 -5.40 15.62 -5.27
C PHE A 256 -4.71 16.83 -5.88
N ILE A 257 -3.64 16.62 -6.66
CA ILE A 257 -2.89 17.69 -7.33
C ILE A 257 -3.05 17.59 -8.85
N PHE A 258 -3.09 16.36 -9.37
CA PHE A 258 -3.09 16.06 -10.78
C PHE A 258 -4.32 15.22 -11.14
N PRO A 259 -4.98 15.50 -12.27
CA PRO A 259 -6.02 14.64 -12.81
C PRO A 259 -5.51 13.23 -13.03
N LEU A 260 -6.23 12.22 -12.55
CA LEU A 260 -5.85 10.83 -12.70
C LEU A 260 -7.04 9.98 -13.15
N HIS A 261 -6.90 9.32 -14.29
CA HIS A 261 -7.95 8.45 -14.80
C HIS A 261 -8.13 7.22 -13.89
N LYS A 262 -9.38 6.84 -13.56
CA LYS A 262 -9.69 5.76 -12.59
C LYS A 262 -8.96 4.45 -12.88
N PHE A 263 -8.97 3.98 -14.12
CA PHE A 263 -8.27 2.74 -14.49
C PHE A 263 -6.75 2.89 -14.53
N ALA A 264 -6.24 4.09 -14.87
CA ALA A 264 -4.81 4.36 -14.78
C ALA A 264 -4.37 4.29 -13.31
N TYR A 265 -5.19 4.79 -12.39
CA TYR A 265 -4.91 4.71 -10.96
C TYR A 265 -4.79 3.26 -10.47
N ILE A 266 -5.76 2.39 -10.83
CA ILE A 266 -5.72 0.97 -10.46
C ILE A 266 -4.47 0.27 -11.06
N ALA A 267 -4.16 0.54 -12.33
CA ALA A 267 -2.99 -0.02 -13.00
C ALA A 267 -1.67 0.41 -12.33
N LEU A 268 -1.54 1.71 -12.02
CA LEU A 268 -0.37 2.27 -11.35
C LEU A 268 -0.21 1.72 -9.93
N PHE A 269 -1.29 1.63 -9.16
CA PHE A 269 -1.24 1.04 -7.82
C PHE A 269 -0.81 -0.43 -7.88
N THR A 270 -1.34 -1.20 -8.83
CA THR A 270 -0.91 -2.59 -9.07
C THR A 270 0.58 -2.67 -9.43
N PHE A 271 1.04 -1.79 -10.33
CA PHE A 271 2.45 -1.69 -10.70
C PHE A 271 3.35 -1.41 -9.49
N ILE A 272 2.97 -0.47 -8.62
CA ILE A 272 3.71 -0.13 -7.40
C ILE A 272 3.86 -1.35 -6.50
N GLN A 273 2.79 -2.13 -6.30
CA GLN A 273 2.86 -3.32 -5.44
C GLN A 273 3.82 -4.38 -5.98
N ILE A 274 3.79 -4.61 -7.30
CA ILE A 274 4.73 -5.53 -7.96
C ILE A 274 6.16 -5.00 -7.84
N TRP A 275 6.37 -3.73 -8.15
CA TRP A 275 7.67 -3.08 -8.10
C TRP A 275 8.31 -3.16 -6.71
N THR A 276 7.53 -2.85 -5.68
CA THR A 276 7.98 -2.86 -4.27
C THR A 276 8.48 -4.23 -3.85
N VAL A 277 7.88 -5.32 -4.37
CA VAL A 277 8.36 -6.68 -4.15
C VAL A 277 9.61 -6.97 -4.97
N MET A 278 9.61 -6.64 -6.25
CA MET A 278 10.71 -6.95 -7.18
C MET A 278 12.04 -6.34 -6.75
N ILE A 279 12.06 -5.12 -6.21
CA ILE A 279 13.34 -4.52 -5.76
C ILE A 279 13.95 -5.23 -4.54
N HIS A 280 13.24 -6.16 -3.88
CA HIS A 280 13.72 -6.94 -2.73
C HIS A 280 13.97 -8.43 -3.05
N ASP A 281 13.85 -8.85 -4.31
CA ASP A 281 13.92 -10.27 -4.67
C ASP A 281 15.34 -10.81 -4.91
N GLY A 282 16.36 -9.95 -4.80
CA GLY A 282 17.76 -10.35 -4.98
C GLY A 282 18.11 -10.81 -6.39
N GLU A 283 17.22 -10.62 -7.38
CA GLU A 283 17.47 -10.96 -8.78
C GLU A 283 17.85 -9.71 -9.58
N TYR A 284 19.14 -9.63 -9.92
CA TYR A 284 19.77 -8.43 -10.46
C TYR A 284 19.66 -8.37 -12.00
N VAL A 285 18.45 -8.35 -12.54
CA VAL A 285 18.21 -8.38 -14.01
C VAL A 285 18.42 -7.04 -14.71
N ALA A 286 18.25 -5.92 -13.99
CA ALA A 286 18.27 -4.59 -14.57
C ALA A 286 19.63 -3.90 -14.41
N ASN A 287 20.61 -4.23 -15.27
CA ASN A 287 21.86 -3.46 -15.39
C ASN A 287 21.61 -2.16 -16.19
N SER A 288 20.89 -1.23 -15.57
CA SER A 288 20.47 0.02 -16.22
C SER A 288 21.02 1.22 -15.47
N PRO A 289 21.54 2.24 -16.18
CA PRO A 289 21.95 3.48 -15.54
C PRO A 289 20.77 4.32 -15.07
N ILE A 290 19.55 4.05 -15.54
CA ILE A 290 18.32 4.82 -15.28
C ILE A 290 17.45 4.13 -14.23
N ILE A 291 17.32 2.80 -14.29
CA ILE A 291 16.39 2.06 -13.43
C ILE A 291 17.05 1.80 -12.07
N ASN A 292 16.35 2.16 -10.99
CA ASN A 292 16.74 1.81 -9.63
C ASN A 292 16.15 0.42 -9.28
N GLY A 293 16.77 -0.63 -9.82
CA GLY A 293 16.30 -2.01 -9.65
C GLY A 293 16.84 -2.69 -8.38
N ALA A 294 16.58 -4.00 -8.27
CA ALA A 294 17.00 -4.81 -7.11
C ALA A 294 18.48 -4.68 -6.75
N ALA A 295 19.38 -4.50 -7.73
CA ALA A 295 20.81 -4.35 -7.46
C ALA A 295 21.12 -3.04 -6.72
N CYS A 296 20.51 -1.93 -7.13
CA CYS A 296 20.65 -0.65 -6.46
C CYS A 296 20.05 -0.68 -5.06
N HIS A 297 18.90 -1.35 -4.89
CA HIS A 297 18.23 -1.50 -3.59
C HIS A 297 18.96 -2.46 -2.63
N THR A 298 19.56 -3.55 -3.12
CA THR A 298 20.46 -4.38 -2.29
C THR A 298 21.66 -3.57 -1.81
N MET A 299 22.27 -2.78 -2.70
CA MET A 299 23.36 -1.89 -2.30
C MET A 299 22.87 -0.88 -1.25
N HIS A 300 21.65 -0.36 -1.39
CA HIS A 300 21.04 0.49 -0.39
C HIS A 300 20.91 -0.21 0.99
N HIS A 301 20.44 -1.46 1.01
CA HIS A 301 20.38 -2.27 2.25
C HIS A 301 21.76 -2.62 2.82
N LEU A 302 22.81 -2.69 2.01
CA LEU A 302 24.17 -2.96 2.49
C LEU A 302 24.87 -1.71 3.04
N TYR A 303 24.66 -0.53 2.43
CA TYR A 303 25.44 0.68 2.72
C TYR A 303 24.64 1.81 3.36
N PHE A 304 23.32 1.73 3.38
CA PHE A 304 22.33 2.65 3.95
C PHE A 304 22.28 4.04 3.30
N ASN A 305 23.42 4.65 2.98
CA ASN A 305 23.52 6.07 2.62
C ASN A 305 23.40 6.38 1.12
N TYR A 306 22.98 5.42 0.29
CA TYR A 306 22.99 5.53 -1.17
C TYR A 306 21.72 4.96 -1.79
N ASN A 307 21.38 5.39 -3.02
CA ASN A 307 20.30 4.83 -3.85
C ASN A 307 18.91 4.89 -3.21
N TYR A 308 18.46 6.08 -2.79
CA TYR A 308 17.16 6.28 -2.12
C TYR A 308 15.95 6.31 -3.07
N GLY A 309 16.16 6.48 -4.38
CA GLY A 309 15.07 6.50 -5.36
C GLY A 309 14.27 5.20 -5.37
N GLN A 310 12.99 5.27 -5.74
CA GLN A 310 12.12 4.11 -5.76
C GLN A 310 12.19 3.41 -7.12
N PHE A 311 12.05 4.16 -8.21
CA PHE A 311 11.95 3.64 -9.57
C PHE A 311 13.19 3.98 -10.40
N THR A 312 13.72 5.19 -10.26
CA THR A 312 14.80 5.69 -11.09
C THR A 312 16.00 6.15 -10.28
N THR A 313 17.18 6.17 -10.92
CA THR A 313 18.42 6.70 -10.33
C THR A 313 18.53 8.21 -10.48
N LEU A 314 17.55 8.87 -11.13
CA LEU A 314 17.61 10.29 -11.48
C LEU A 314 17.85 11.16 -10.25
N TRP A 315 17.04 10.99 -9.21
CA TRP A 315 17.11 11.82 -8.01
C TRP A 315 18.34 11.50 -7.16
N ASP A 316 18.80 10.26 -7.17
CA ASP A 316 20.08 9.91 -6.55
C ASP A 316 21.27 10.56 -7.24
N ARG A 317 21.25 10.67 -8.56
CA ARG A 317 22.31 11.35 -9.32
C ARG A 317 22.28 12.85 -9.06
N LEU A 318 21.11 13.47 -9.11
CA LEU A 318 20.95 14.90 -8.85
C LEU A 318 21.27 15.25 -7.39
N GLY A 319 20.89 14.39 -6.45
CA GLY A 319 21.10 14.58 -5.02
C GLY A 319 22.44 14.07 -4.48
N GLY A 320 23.31 13.53 -5.34
CA GLY A 320 24.65 13.07 -4.98
C GLY A 320 24.69 11.82 -4.11
N SER A 321 23.66 10.97 -4.16
CA SER A 321 23.53 9.72 -3.40
C SER A 321 23.57 8.46 -4.28
N TYR A 322 23.84 8.60 -5.58
CA TYR A 322 23.95 7.45 -6.47
C TYR A 322 25.25 6.66 -6.22
N ARG A 323 25.11 5.34 -6.02
CA ARG A 323 26.21 4.38 -6.03
C ARG A 323 25.91 3.27 -7.03
N LYS A 324 26.76 3.15 -8.06
CA LYS A 324 26.65 2.08 -9.06
C LYS A 324 26.75 0.72 -8.36
N PRO A 325 25.83 -0.24 -8.62
CA PRO A 325 26.00 -1.62 -8.19
C PRO A 325 27.25 -2.24 -8.82
N ASN A 326 27.84 -3.22 -8.13
CA ASN A 326 29.04 -3.89 -8.61
C ASN A 326 28.69 -4.79 -9.80
N ASP A 327 29.60 -4.91 -10.77
CA ASP A 327 29.32 -5.60 -12.03
C ASP A 327 29.12 -7.12 -11.81
N GLU A 328 29.67 -7.67 -10.73
CA GLU A 328 29.54 -9.05 -10.28
C GLU A 328 28.09 -9.40 -9.91
N LEU A 329 27.28 -8.42 -9.44
CA LEU A 329 25.88 -8.66 -9.10
C LEU A 329 25.06 -9.06 -10.34
N PHE A 330 25.42 -8.55 -11.52
CA PHE A 330 24.73 -8.87 -12.76
C PHE A 330 25.20 -10.19 -13.40
N GLN A 331 26.23 -10.84 -12.82
CA GLN A 331 26.80 -12.10 -13.28
C GLN A 331 26.34 -13.24 -12.37
N LYS A 332 25.57 -14.18 -12.92
CA LYS A 332 24.87 -15.22 -12.14
C LYS A 332 25.81 -16.12 -11.33
N ASP A 333 27.00 -16.37 -11.84
CA ASP A 333 28.06 -17.17 -11.22
C ASP A 333 28.85 -16.41 -10.14
N GLN A 334 28.85 -15.08 -10.18
CA GLN A 334 29.65 -14.24 -9.28
C GLN A 334 28.84 -13.60 -8.16
N LYS A 335 27.55 -13.30 -8.40
CA LYS A 335 26.67 -12.60 -7.44
C LYS A 335 26.53 -13.30 -6.08
N MET A 336 26.70 -14.63 -6.06
CA MET A 336 26.67 -15.46 -4.84
C MET A 336 28.04 -16.06 -4.50
N SER A 337 29.13 -15.52 -5.05
CA SER A 337 30.47 -16.01 -4.77
C SER A 337 30.91 -15.68 -3.33
N LYS A 338 31.79 -16.52 -2.77
CA LYS A 338 32.36 -16.29 -1.43
C LYS A 338 33.13 -14.97 -1.35
N ASP A 339 33.83 -14.60 -2.42
CA ASP A 339 34.61 -13.37 -2.46
C ASP A 339 33.71 -12.14 -2.44
N GLU A 340 32.62 -12.17 -3.22
CA GLU A 340 31.63 -11.09 -3.23
C GLU A 340 30.91 -10.97 -1.88
N TRP A 341 30.44 -12.07 -1.30
CA TRP A 341 29.80 -12.05 0.03
C TRP A 341 30.75 -11.59 1.13
N SER A 342 32.03 -11.97 1.06
CA SER A 342 33.08 -11.52 1.98
C SER A 342 33.26 -10.00 1.88
N ARG A 343 33.28 -9.46 0.66
CA ARG A 343 33.40 -8.02 0.41
C ARG A 343 32.17 -7.26 0.92
N GLN A 344 30.96 -7.70 0.53
CA GLN A 344 29.70 -7.11 1.00
C GLN A 344 29.60 -7.11 2.53
N SER A 345 29.95 -8.24 3.17
CA SER A 345 29.92 -8.36 4.63
C SER A 345 30.87 -7.38 5.31
N LYS A 346 32.12 -7.24 4.83
CA LYS A 346 33.11 -6.33 5.40
C LYS A 346 32.68 -4.87 5.26
N GLU A 347 32.23 -4.47 4.07
CA GLU A 347 31.81 -3.09 3.85
C GLU A 347 30.53 -2.76 4.64
N MET A 348 29.56 -3.67 4.71
CA MET A 348 28.35 -3.51 5.51
C MET A 348 28.66 -3.38 7.01
N GLU A 349 29.56 -4.21 7.55
CA GLU A 349 29.99 -4.12 8.95
C GLU A 349 30.59 -2.75 9.29
N LYS A 350 31.39 -2.19 8.38
CA LYS A 350 31.93 -0.83 8.51
C LYS A 350 30.79 0.19 8.58
N MET A 351 29.83 0.11 7.67
CA MET A 351 28.71 1.06 7.61
C MET A 351 27.79 0.96 8.83
N VAL A 352 27.50 -0.25 9.32
CA VAL A 352 26.69 -0.43 10.53
C VAL A 352 27.38 0.15 11.75
N LYS A 353 28.70 -0.03 11.88
CA LYS A 353 29.44 0.59 12.97
C LYS A 353 29.40 2.12 12.88
N GLU A 354 29.47 2.68 11.68
CA GLU A 354 29.42 4.13 11.46
C GLU A 354 28.02 4.72 11.75
N VAL A 355 26.96 4.08 11.26
CA VAL A 355 25.59 4.59 11.33
C VAL A 355 24.90 4.21 12.64
N GLU A 356 25.09 2.98 13.10
CA GLU A 356 24.39 2.42 14.26
C GLU A 356 25.26 2.32 15.53
N GLY A 357 26.59 2.40 15.40
CA GLY A 357 27.55 2.28 16.49
C GLY A 357 27.88 0.83 16.88
N LYS A 358 26.87 -0.04 16.96
CA LYS A 358 27.02 -1.47 17.24
C LYS A 358 26.02 -2.31 16.46
N ASP A 359 26.42 -3.55 16.19
CA ASP A 359 25.57 -4.54 15.55
C ASP A 359 24.89 -5.43 16.60
N ASP A 360 23.58 -5.27 16.76
CA ASP A 360 22.77 -6.05 17.71
C ASP A 360 22.06 -7.25 17.03
N ARG A 361 22.40 -7.58 15.78
CA ARG A 361 21.73 -8.63 15.00
C ARG A 361 22.32 -10.02 15.25
N SER A 362 21.47 -11.04 15.20
CA SER A 362 21.87 -12.44 15.28
C SER A 362 21.80 -13.12 13.91
N TYR A 363 22.96 -13.39 13.34
CA TYR A 363 23.11 -14.07 12.06
C TYR A 363 23.06 -15.59 12.21
N GLY A 364 22.59 -16.27 11.17
CA GLY A 364 22.60 -17.73 11.12
C GLY A 364 21.55 -18.28 10.16
N PRO A 365 21.77 -19.50 9.62
CA PRO A 365 20.88 -20.09 8.63
C PRO A 365 19.50 -20.39 9.21
N GLU A 366 18.48 -20.40 8.35
CA GLU A 366 17.11 -20.77 8.73
C GLU A 366 17.06 -22.25 9.15
N GLU A 367 16.55 -22.55 10.36
CA GLU A 367 16.56 -23.92 10.93
C GLU A 367 15.89 -24.95 10.00
N THR A 368 14.88 -24.53 9.24
CA THR A 368 14.15 -25.32 8.26
C THR A 368 14.99 -25.71 7.04
N PHE A 369 15.87 -24.82 6.56
CA PHE A 369 16.78 -25.10 5.44
C PHE A 369 17.92 -26.04 5.84
N VAL A 370 18.46 -25.87 7.05
CA VAL A 370 19.48 -26.77 7.61
C VAL A 370 18.96 -28.19 7.71
N ARG A 371 17.72 -28.38 8.21
CA ARG A 371 17.08 -29.71 8.29
C ARG A 371 16.83 -30.35 6.93
N ARG A 372 16.58 -29.57 5.87
CA ARG A 372 16.43 -30.10 4.50
C ARG A 372 17.76 -30.54 3.91
N ARG A 373 18.84 -29.76 4.06
CA ARG A 373 20.18 -30.19 3.60
C ARG A 373 20.69 -31.44 4.33
N GLN A 374 20.46 -31.55 5.63
CA GLN A 374 20.83 -32.75 6.42
C GLN A 374 20.02 -34.01 6.06
N LYS A 375 18.92 -33.88 5.31
CA LYS A 375 18.13 -35.02 4.81
C LYS A 375 18.46 -35.40 3.37
N VAL A 376 19.24 -34.57 2.66
CA VAL A 376 19.58 -34.75 1.24
C VAL A 376 21.08 -35.00 1.04
N ALA A 377 21.89 -34.76 2.07
CA ALA A 377 23.24 -35.30 2.23
C ALA A 377 23.19 -36.59 3.04
#